data_AF-A0A0E4BQU5-F1
#
_entry.id   AF-A0A0E4BQU5-F1
#
_cell.length_a   1.000
_cell.length_b   1.000
_cell.length_c   1.000
_cell.angle_alpha   90.00
_cell.angle_beta   90.00
_cell.angle_gamma   90.00
#
_symmetry.space_group_name_H-M   'P 1'
#
loop_
_entity.id
_entity.type
_entity.pdbx_description
1 polymer ?
#
loop_
_entity_poly.entity_id
_entity_poly.type
_entity_poly.pdbx_seq_one_letter_code
_entity_poly.pdbx_strand_id
1 'polypeptide(L)' 'MAALLKDASPAICMTEGCNNTTDMEPDQDQGFCEACGGNTIISALVLAGLI' A
#
# COMPACT_ATOMS: atom_id res chain seq x y z
N MET A 1 -14.88 -15.06 -0.60
CA MET A 1 -14.18 -14.00 -1.36
C MET A 1 -12.80 -13.82 -0.76
N ALA A 2 -11.81 -14.61 -1.17
CA ALA A 2 -10.46 -14.60 -0.57
C ALA A 2 -9.38 -15.12 -1.55
N ALA A 3 -9.57 -14.91 -2.86
CA ALA A 3 -8.77 -15.59 -3.88
C ALA A 3 -8.10 -14.64 -4.91
N LEU A 4 -8.01 -13.33 -4.64
CA LEU A 4 -7.42 -12.36 -5.60
C LEU A 4 -6.15 -11.63 -5.11
N LEU A 5 -5.73 -11.83 -3.86
CA LEU A 5 -4.62 -11.04 -3.26
C LEU A 5 -3.26 -11.72 -3.35
N LYS A 6 -3.08 -12.76 -4.17
CA LYS A 6 -1.80 -13.50 -4.16
C LYS A 6 -0.65 -12.76 -4.82
N ASP A 7 -0.93 -11.78 -5.68
CA ASP A 7 0.11 -11.11 -6.48
C ASP A 7 0.23 -9.61 -6.17
N ALA A 8 -0.86 -8.92 -5.83
CA ALA A 8 -0.83 -7.52 -5.45
C ALA A 8 -2.07 -7.11 -4.61
N SER A 9 -1.90 -6.10 -3.77
CA SER A 9 -2.94 -5.44 -2.98
C SER A 9 -2.91 -3.94 -3.24
N PRO A 10 -4.09 -3.26 -3.22
CA PRO A 10 -4.14 -1.81 -3.19
C PRO A 10 -3.35 -1.27 -2.00
N ALA A 11 -2.74 -0.11 -2.20
CA ALA A 11 -1.95 0.60 -1.21
C ALA A 11 -2.07 2.11 -1.36
N ILE A 12 -1.74 2.83 -0.30
CA ILE A 12 -1.85 4.29 -0.24
C ILE A 12 -0.63 4.91 0.44
N CYS A 13 -0.24 6.10 -0.03
CA CYS A 13 0.79 6.91 0.61
C CYS A 13 0.28 7.46 1.95
N MET A 14 1.05 7.24 3.01
CA MET A 14 0.72 7.72 4.36
C MET A 14 1.30 9.10 4.66
N THR A 15 1.97 9.74 3.71
CA THR A 15 2.40 11.14 3.85
C THR A 15 1.19 12.06 3.85
N GLU A 16 1.05 12.89 4.89
CA GLU A 16 -0.04 13.87 4.98
C GLU A 16 -0.15 14.73 3.71
N GLY A 17 -1.35 14.81 3.14
CA GLY A 17 -1.62 15.56 1.91
C GLY A 17 -1.24 14.85 0.60
N CYS A 18 -0.63 13.66 0.65
CA CYS A 18 -0.37 12.85 -0.54
C CYS A 18 -1.48 11.81 -0.74
N ASN A 19 -2.23 11.92 -1.84
CA ASN A 19 -3.34 11.02 -2.15
C ASN A 19 -2.96 9.92 -3.17
N ASN A 20 -1.66 9.64 -3.33
CA ASN A 20 -1.20 8.65 -4.28
C ASN A 20 -1.57 7.23 -3.83
N THR A 21 -2.14 6.45 -4.74
CA THR A 21 -2.43 5.03 -4.56
C THR A 21 -1.68 4.20 -5.60
N THR A 22 -1.28 3.00 -5.23
CA THR A 22 -0.61 2.04 -6.14
C THR A 22 -0.94 0.62 -5.71
N ASP A 23 -0.61 -0.35 -6.56
CA ASP A 23 -0.58 -1.76 -6.18
C ASP A 23 0.81 -2.14 -5.66
N MET A 24 0.88 -3.02 -4.65
CA MET A 24 2.12 -3.57 -4.07
C MET A 24 1.88 -4.94 -3.43
N GLU A 25 2.93 -5.58 -2.90
CA GLU A 25 2.77 -6.84 -2.19
C GLU A 25 1.84 -6.71 -0.97
N PRO A 26 0.97 -7.69 -0.69
CA PRO A 26 -0.09 -7.58 0.32
C PRO A 26 0.38 -7.32 1.76
N ASP A 27 1.55 -7.84 2.13
CA ASP A 27 2.17 -7.77 3.45
C ASP A 27 3.22 -6.66 3.58
N GLN A 28 3.49 -5.93 2.49
CA GLN A 28 4.51 -4.90 2.51
C GLN A 28 3.99 -3.64 3.25
N ASP A 29 4.79 -3.18 4.21
CA ASP A 29 4.46 -2.07 5.12
C ASP A 29 5.16 -0.75 4.75
N GLN A 30 6.03 -0.77 3.74
CA GLN A 30 6.79 0.38 3.24
C GLN A 30 7.05 0.25 1.73
N GLY A 31 6.75 1.30 0.97
CA GLY A 31 7.02 1.38 -0.48
C GLY A 31 7.28 2.81 -0.94
N PHE A 32 8.00 2.96 -2.06
CA PHE A 32 8.31 4.26 -2.65
C PHE A 32 7.08 4.90 -3.30
N CYS A 33 6.83 6.17 -2.99
CA CYS A 33 5.78 6.97 -3.59
C CYS A 33 6.35 7.85 -4.72
N GLU A 34 5.97 7.58 -5.96
CA GLU A 34 6.40 8.38 -7.12
C GLU A 34 5.88 9.83 -7.09
N ALA A 35 4.84 10.13 -6.31
CA ALA A 35 4.25 11.47 -6.22
C ALA A 35 4.97 12.40 -5.25
N CYS A 36 5.35 11.91 -4.06
CA CYS A 36 6.01 12.73 -3.03
C CYS A 36 7.50 12.38 -2.82
N GLY A 37 7.99 11.29 -3.43
CA GLY A 37 9.36 10.82 -3.29
C GLY A 37 9.68 10.15 -1.95
N GLY A 38 8.68 9.93 -1.08
CA GLY A 38 8.84 9.27 0.22
C GLY A 38 8.66 7.76 0.16
N ASN A 39 9.15 7.04 1.18
CA ASN A 39 8.98 5.59 1.32
C ASN A 39 7.81 5.25 2.26
N THR A 40 6.63 5.79 1.96
CA THR A 40 5.47 5.81 2.86
C THR A 40 4.22 5.15 2.27
N ILE A 41 4.33 4.44 1.13
CA ILE A 41 3.24 3.61 0.62
C ILE A 41 3.08 2.39 1.51
N ILE A 42 1.85 2.12 1.98
CA ILE A 42 1.50 0.96 2.82
C ILE A 42 0.33 0.19 2.19
N SER A 43 0.41 -1.13 2.17
CA SER A 43 -0.68 -2.02 1.73
C SER A 43 -1.96 -1.80 2.55
N ALA A 44 -3.10 -1.80 1.87
CA ALA A 44 -4.42 -1.70 2.49
C ALA A 44 -4.69 -2.85 3.47
N LEU A 45 -4.11 -4.04 3.28
CA LEU A 45 -4.29 -5.16 4.21
C LEU A 45 -3.50 -4.96 5.50
N VAL A 46 -2.29 -4.42 5.41
CA VAL A 46 -1.48 -4.01 6.57
C VAL A 46 -2.21 -2.92 7.33
N LEU A 47 -2.74 -1.89 6.64
CA LEU A 47 -3.52 -0.83 7.26
C LEU A 47 -4.81 -1.34 7.92
N ALA A 48 -5.44 -2.38 7.34
CA ALA A 48 -6.61 -3.03 7.91
C ALA A 48 -6.28 -4.01 9.06
N GLY A 49 -4.99 -4.28 9.33
CA GLY A 49 -4.55 -5.24 10.35
C GLY A 49 -4.95 -6.68 10.05
N LEU A 50 -5.04 -7.04 8.76
CA LEU A 50 -5.45 -8.37 8.31
C LEU A 50 -4.26 -9.32 8.08
N ILE A 51 -3.04 -8.78 8.03
CA ILE A 51 -1.76 -9.46 7.87
C ILE A 51 -0.73 -8.75 8.76
#